data_AF-A0A2A4YPP3-F1
#
_entry.id   AF-A0A2A4YPP3-F1
#
_cell.length_a   1.000
_cell.length_b   1.000
_cell.length_c   1.000
_cell.angle_alpha   90.00
_cell.angle_beta   90.00
_cell.angle_gamma   90.00
#
_symmetry.space_group_name_H-M   'P 1'
#
loop_
_entity.id
_entity.type
_entity.pdbx_description
1 polymer ?
#
loop_
_entity_poly.entity_id
_entity_poly.type
_entity_poly.pdbx_seq_one_letter_code
_entity_poly.pdbx_strand_id
1 'polypeptide(L)'
;MKPSFSQRIGIETIEKPFLYQEVSNRLRIHVWNFIEKELITPHFNPDFECSRLCGLFEDYIVDYKVLRLDETPRDFNHVKGLFEIEIFKSEWNKFFYFIEFLCAYEAVRFFQPKASEESAVRALFADEEIETVTISNCEVFSKSFNKILEKENSAYRIIGGLVQEITDQNEISEIETAINDNPIQHSKDHLKQALKIMSDRDNLDFRNSIKESVSAVESLVKFLLDDKNISLSNALATFEKTRGLHSCYKEGFIKLYNWTSDGDGIRHALTDKSNVTLADARFMLIICSAFVNYLIDLNKN
;
A
#
# COMPACT_ATOMS: atom_id res chain seq x y z
N MET A 1 -1.16 18.88 15.88
CA MET A 1 -1.03 20.28 15.37
C MET A 1 -1.64 21.23 16.39
N LYS A 2 -1.08 22.44 16.63
CA LYS A 2 -1.75 23.44 17.49
C LYS A 2 -3.00 23.96 16.76
N PRO A 3 -4.19 24.02 17.40
CA PRO A 3 -5.41 24.52 16.77
C PRO A 3 -5.22 25.94 16.23
N SER A 4 -5.84 26.26 15.08
CA SER A 4 -5.84 27.60 14.48
C SER A 4 -6.40 28.64 15.45
N PHE A 5 -6.17 29.93 15.21
CA PHE A 5 -6.77 30.96 16.06
C PHE A 5 -8.30 30.84 16.11
N SER A 6 -8.95 30.66 14.95
CA SER A 6 -10.38 30.44 14.80
C SER A 6 -10.88 29.20 15.56
N GLN A 7 -10.11 28.11 15.54
CA GLN A 7 -10.40 26.89 16.31
C GLN A 7 -10.20 27.10 17.82
N ARG A 8 -9.18 27.87 18.23
CA ARG A 8 -8.93 28.20 19.65
C ARG A 8 -10.01 29.09 20.27
N ILE A 9 -10.66 29.93 19.46
CA ILE A 9 -11.75 30.80 19.90
C ILE A 9 -13.14 30.21 19.63
N GLY A 10 -13.21 28.95 19.16
CA GLY A 10 -14.46 28.21 19.00
C GLY A 10 -15.32 28.64 17.80
N ILE A 11 -14.76 29.35 16.82
CA ILE A 11 -15.46 29.71 15.57
C ILE A 11 -15.48 28.52 14.60
N GLU A 12 -14.40 27.74 14.57
CA GLU A 12 -14.29 26.51 13.79
C GLU A 12 -14.21 25.30 14.73
N THR A 13 -14.88 24.20 14.37
CA THR A 13 -14.81 22.95 15.13
C THR A 13 -13.39 22.37 15.09
N ILE A 14 -12.92 21.89 16.25
CA ILE A 14 -11.56 21.37 16.45
C ILE A 14 -11.43 19.96 15.86
N GLU A 15 -12.49 19.16 15.93
CA GLU A 15 -12.55 17.84 15.30
C GLU A 15 -13.15 17.99 13.90
N LYS A 16 -12.29 18.03 12.89
CA LYS A 16 -12.75 17.60 11.56
C LYS A 16 -12.91 16.09 11.65
N PRO A 17 -14.08 15.51 11.32
CA PRO A 17 -14.16 14.06 11.14
C PRO A 17 -13.10 13.62 10.12
N PHE A 18 -12.63 12.39 10.22
CA PHE A 18 -11.80 11.79 9.17
C PHE A 18 -12.50 12.02 7.84
N LEU A 19 -11.79 12.64 6.89
CA LEU A 19 -12.36 12.95 5.58
C LEU A 19 -12.47 11.65 4.80
N TYR A 20 -13.64 11.01 4.92
CA TYR A 20 -13.98 9.82 4.18
C TYR A 20 -14.56 10.23 2.83
N GLN A 21 -14.03 9.66 1.76
CA GLN A 21 -14.47 9.95 0.38
C GLN A 21 -14.48 11.46 0.03
N GLU A 22 -13.63 12.25 0.68
CA GLU A 22 -13.48 13.68 0.42
C GLU A 22 -12.01 14.08 0.54
N VAL A 23 -11.62 15.11 -0.20
CA VAL A 23 -10.27 15.70 -0.13
C VAL A 23 -10.42 17.20 0.01
N SER A 24 -10.08 17.71 1.19
CA SER A 24 -10.18 19.14 1.46
C SER A 24 -9.22 19.95 0.58
N ASN A 25 -9.60 21.20 0.25
CA ASN A 25 -8.72 22.11 -0.49
C ASN A 25 -7.36 22.29 0.19
N ARG A 26 -7.31 22.28 1.53
CA ARG A 26 -6.07 22.39 2.28
C ARG A 26 -5.15 21.18 2.06
N LEU A 27 -5.73 19.98 2.03
CA LEU A 27 -4.98 18.76 1.69
C LEU A 27 -4.44 18.82 0.25
N ARG A 28 -5.27 19.22 -0.71
CA ARG A 28 -4.83 19.41 -2.12
C ARG A 28 -3.65 20.38 -2.22
N ILE A 29 -3.73 21.52 -1.53
CA ILE A 29 -2.65 22.52 -1.51
C ILE A 29 -1.36 21.95 -0.91
N HIS A 30 -1.44 21.25 0.23
CA HIS A 30 -0.23 20.69 0.85
C HIS A 30 0.39 19.56 0.02
N VAL A 31 -0.42 18.71 -0.61
CA VAL A 31 0.05 17.69 -1.55
C VAL A 31 0.70 18.35 -2.77
N TRP A 32 0.08 19.37 -3.36
CA TRP A 32 0.66 20.12 -4.46
C TRP A 32 2.01 20.74 -4.09
N ASN A 33 2.10 21.42 -2.94
CA ASN A 33 3.35 22.03 -2.49
C ASN A 33 4.46 21.00 -2.29
N PHE A 34 4.11 19.79 -1.85
CA PHE A 34 5.06 18.70 -1.72
C PHE A 34 5.54 18.20 -3.08
N ILE A 35 4.63 17.94 -4.03
CA ILE A 35 4.95 17.55 -5.40
C ILE A 35 5.84 18.62 -6.06
N GLU A 36 5.45 19.89 -5.95
CA GLU A 36 6.21 21.00 -6.53
C GLU A 36 7.65 21.05 -5.97
N LYS A 37 7.80 20.86 -4.65
CA LYS A 37 9.08 21.00 -3.96
C LYS A 37 10.00 19.79 -4.11
N GLU A 38 9.45 18.59 -4.04
CA GLU A 38 10.24 17.35 -3.95
C GLU A 38 10.35 16.62 -5.30
N LEU A 39 9.39 16.82 -6.21
CA LEU A 39 9.37 16.16 -7.52
C LEU A 39 9.68 17.14 -8.67
N ILE A 40 8.94 18.23 -8.77
CA ILE A 40 9.01 19.12 -9.96
C ILE A 40 10.26 20.02 -9.91
N THR A 41 10.39 20.85 -8.87
CA THR A 41 11.46 21.86 -8.77
C THR A 41 12.87 21.27 -8.87
N PRO A 42 13.19 20.15 -8.18
CA PRO A 42 14.54 19.58 -8.22
C PRO A 42 14.92 19.00 -9.60
N HIS A 43 13.95 18.78 -10.47
CA HIS A 43 14.11 18.12 -11.76
C HIS A 43 13.71 19.00 -12.94
N PHE A 44 13.39 20.27 -12.69
CA PHE A 44 13.09 21.23 -13.74
C PHE A 44 14.32 21.46 -14.64
N ASN A 45 14.11 21.35 -15.95
CA ASN A 45 15.08 21.68 -16.98
C ASN A 45 14.38 22.56 -18.02
N PRO A 46 14.95 23.74 -18.39
CA PRO A 46 14.42 24.57 -19.48
C PRO A 46 14.28 23.81 -20.80
N ASP A 47 15.16 22.84 -21.05
CA ASP A 47 14.98 21.86 -22.11
C ASP A 47 14.19 20.68 -21.56
N PHE A 48 12.87 20.71 -21.80
CA PHE A 48 11.94 19.73 -21.26
C PHE A 48 12.22 18.31 -21.78
N GLU A 49 12.61 18.16 -23.05
CA GLU A 49 12.91 16.84 -23.63
C GLU A 49 14.16 16.22 -22.97
N CYS A 50 15.08 17.05 -22.47
CA CYS A 50 16.22 16.63 -21.66
C CYS A 50 15.93 16.63 -20.15
N SER A 51 14.68 16.88 -19.74
CA SER A 51 14.27 16.87 -18.33
C SER A 51 14.05 15.45 -17.84
N ARG A 52 14.42 15.20 -16.58
CA ARG A 52 14.02 13.95 -15.90
C ARG A 52 12.50 13.85 -15.70
N LEU A 53 11.80 14.98 -15.77
CA LEU A 53 10.34 15.02 -15.75
C LEU A 53 9.71 14.56 -17.06
N CYS A 54 10.47 14.47 -18.17
CA CYS A 54 9.96 13.98 -19.45
C CYS A 54 9.43 12.54 -19.30
N GLY A 55 10.23 11.64 -18.70
CA GLY A 55 9.81 10.26 -18.48
C GLY A 55 8.59 10.13 -17.56
N LEU A 56 8.54 10.89 -16.45
CA LEU A 56 7.37 10.94 -15.57
C LEU A 56 6.10 11.35 -16.32
N PHE A 57 6.23 12.36 -17.17
CA PHE A 57 5.13 12.93 -17.92
C PHE A 57 4.70 12.01 -19.08
N GLU A 58 5.64 11.32 -19.73
CA GLU A 58 5.34 10.26 -20.69
C GLU A 58 4.58 9.11 -20.04
N ASP A 59 5.07 8.59 -18.90
CA ASP A 59 4.40 7.53 -18.13
C ASP A 59 3.00 7.97 -17.65
N TYR A 60 2.85 9.22 -17.22
CA TYR A 60 1.54 9.78 -16.86
C TYR A 60 0.57 9.79 -18.04
N ILE A 61 1.04 10.15 -19.25
CA ILE A 61 0.17 10.24 -20.43
C ILE A 61 -0.15 8.85 -20.97
N VAL A 62 0.86 8.00 -21.13
CA VAL A 62 0.74 6.69 -21.77
C VAL A 62 0.09 5.68 -20.85
N ASP A 63 0.48 5.64 -19.58
CA ASP A 63 0.10 4.53 -18.70
C ASP A 63 -0.97 4.95 -17.68
N TYR A 64 -0.90 6.18 -17.13
CA TYR A 64 -1.96 6.66 -16.22
C TYR A 64 -3.19 7.20 -16.96
N LYS A 65 -3.00 7.99 -18.02
CA LYS A 65 -4.09 8.55 -18.85
C LYS A 65 -4.49 7.68 -20.03
N VAL A 66 -3.66 6.72 -20.42
CA VAL A 66 -3.92 5.82 -21.56
C VAL A 66 -4.20 6.60 -22.84
N LEU A 67 -3.42 7.66 -23.07
CA LEU A 67 -3.50 8.51 -24.26
C LEU A 67 -2.41 8.15 -25.26
N ARG A 68 -2.59 8.60 -26.50
CA ARG A 68 -1.60 8.35 -27.55
C ARG A 68 -0.34 9.19 -27.30
N LEU A 69 0.82 8.58 -27.51
CA LEU A 69 2.11 9.26 -27.31
C LEU A 69 2.26 10.50 -28.20
N ASP A 70 1.69 10.51 -29.40
CA ASP A 70 1.73 11.65 -30.32
C ASP A 70 0.81 12.83 -29.92
N GLU A 71 -0.08 12.61 -28.96
CA GLU A 71 -0.91 13.66 -28.34
C GLU A 71 -0.26 14.25 -27.07
N THR A 72 0.91 13.73 -26.67
CA THR A 72 1.64 14.17 -25.48
C THR A 72 2.14 15.60 -25.63
N PRO A 73 1.74 16.53 -24.74
CA PRO A 73 2.32 17.86 -24.73
C PRO A 73 3.83 17.79 -24.47
N ARG A 74 4.62 18.42 -25.32
CA ARG A 74 6.08 18.51 -25.18
C ARG A 74 6.55 19.79 -24.48
N ASP A 75 5.64 20.48 -23.83
CA ASP A 75 5.95 21.66 -23.05
C ASP A 75 5.65 21.42 -21.58
N PHE A 76 6.63 21.76 -20.75
CA PHE A 76 6.58 21.54 -19.30
C PHE A 76 5.34 22.16 -18.64
N ASN A 77 4.92 23.36 -19.08
CA ASN A 77 3.82 24.09 -18.45
C ASN A 77 2.47 23.41 -18.69
N HIS A 78 2.25 22.89 -19.90
CA HIS A 78 1.03 22.15 -20.22
C HIS A 78 0.93 20.88 -19.38
N VAL A 79 1.99 20.09 -19.31
CA VAL A 79 1.93 18.84 -18.52
C VAL A 79 1.83 19.11 -17.03
N LYS A 80 2.53 20.13 -16.52
CA LYS A 80 2.34 20.60 -15.14
C LYS A 80 0.88 20.98 -14.88
N GLY A 81 0.22 21.63 -15.84
CA GLY A 81 -1.21 21.93 -15.78
C GLY A 81 -2.11 20.69 -15.69
N LEU A 82 -1.71 19.56 -16.30
CA LEU A 82 -2.44 18.29 -16.16
C LEU A 82 -2.32 17.73 -14.73
N PHE A 83 -1.14 17.83 -14.12
CA PHE A 83 -0.95 17.44 -12.71
C PHE A 83 -1.78 18.34 -11.78
N GLU A 84 -1.85 19.65 -12.05
CA GLU A 84 -2.73 20.55 -11.31
C GLU A 84 -4.20 20.15 -11.42
N ILE A 85 -4.65 19.66 -12.59
CA ILE A 85 -6.01 19.15 -12.77
C ILE A 85 -6.24 17.93 -11.86
N GLU A 86 -5.30 16.98 -11.80
CA GLU A 86 -5.41 15.83 -10.89
C GLU A 86 -5.52 16.25 -9.43
N ILE A 87 -4.71 17.22 -9.01
CA ILE A 87 -4.67 17.63 -7.62
C ILE A 87 -5.85 18.51 -7.23
N PHE A 88 -6.32 19.41 -8.09
CA PHE A 88 -7.30 20.43 -7.72
C PHE A 88 -8.72 20.19 -8.25
N LYS A 89 -8.89 19.39 -9.31
CA LYS A 89 -10.19 19.22 -9.99
C LYS A 89 -10.71 17.78 -9.95
N SER A 90 -9.86 16.79 -9.76
CA SER A 90 -10.29 15.39 -9.72
C SER A 90 -11.10 15.07 -8.46
N GLU A 91 -12.02 14.11 -8.59
CA GLU A 91 -12.72 13.50 -7.46
C GLU A 91 -11.74 12.84 -6.48
N TRP A 92 -12.21 12.58 -5.26
CA TRP A 92 -11.34 12.12 -4.16
C TRP A 92 -10.59 10.81 -4.50
N ASN A 93 -11.24 9.87 -5.18
CA ASN A 93 -10.65 8.59 -5.58
C ASN A 93 -9.54 8.80 -6.61
N LYS A 94 -9.79 9.61 -7.64
CA LYS A 94 -8.79 9.96 -8.67
C LYS A 94 -7.61 10.74 -8.09
N PHE A 95 -7.85 11.60 -7.10
CA PHE A 95 -6.78 12.27 -6.36
C PHE A 95 -5.85 11.27 -5.66
N PHE A 96 -6.40 10.26 -4.98
CA PHE A 96 -5.59 9.25 -4.31
C PHE A 96 -4.91 8.29 -5.29
N TYR A 97 -5.60 7.89 -6.36
CA TYR A 97 -5.02 7.09 -7.43
C TYR A 97 -3.82 7.79 -8.10
N PHE A 98 -3.91 9.11 -8.30
CA PHE A 98 -2.78 9.89 -8.78
C PHE A 98 -1.60 9.89 -7.79
N ILE A 99 -1.86 9.93 -6.48
CA ILE A 99 -0.80 9.83 -5.46
C ILE A 99 -0.14 8.45 -5.50
N GLU A 100 -0.90 7.37 -5.67
CA GLU A 100 -0.36 6.01 -5.84
C GLU A 100 0.55 5.94 -7.06
N PHE A 101 0.11 6.48 -8.21
CA PHE A 101 0.93 6.60 -9.41
C PHE A 101 2.26 7.30 -9.16
N LEU A 102 2.26 8.45 -8.45
CA LEU A 102 3.49 9.16 -8.13
C LEU A 102 4.40 8.36 -7.20
N CYS A 103 3.83 7.62 -6.24
CA CYS A 103 4.61 6.74 -5.37
C CYS A 103 5.24 5.59 -6.16
N ALA A 104 4.48 4.98 -7.05
CA ALA A 104 4.95 3.89 -7.89
C ALA A 104 6.08 4.35 -8.83
N TYR A 105 5.92 5.53 -9.46
CA TYR A 105 6.95 6.14 -10.30
C TYR A 105 8.27 6.37 -9.54
N GLU A 106 8.22 6.99 -8.36
CA GLU A 106 9.42 7.26 -7.55
C GLU A 106 10.09 5.97 -7.06
N ALA A 107 9.31 4.90 -6.82
CA ALA A 107 9.85 3.61 -6.44
C ALA A 107 10.66 2.96 -7.58
N VAL A 108 10.14 2.93 -8.81
CA VAL A 108 10.89 2.36 -9.96
C VAL A 108 12.15 3.17 -10.28
N ARG A 109 12.04 4.50 -10.23
CA ARG A 109 13.16 5.42 -10.46
C ARG A 109 14.36 5.15 -9.56
N PHE A 110 14.13 4.81 -8.29
CA PHE A 110 15.22 4.54 -7.34
C PHE A 110 16.03 3.29 -7.70
N PHE A 111 15.41 2.29 -8.33
CA PHE A 111 16.06 1.00 -8.63
C PHE A 111 16.68 0.93 -10.02
N GLN A 112 16.11 1.61 -11.02
CA GLN A 112 16.62 1.56 -12.39
C GLN A 112 16.93 2.96 -12.94
N PRO A 113 18.04 3.60 -12.51
CA PRO A 113 18.44 4.92 -13.02
C PRO A 113 18.82 4.95 -14.51
N LYS A 114 18.77 3.80 -15.22
CA LYS A 114 19.09 3.65 -16.65
C LYS A 114 17.94 3.05 -17.49
N ALA A 115 16.74 2.88 -16.96
CA ALA A 115 15.59 2.43 -17.75
C ALA A 115 15.15 3.55 -18.70
N SER A 116 15.80 3.65 -19.84
CA SER A 116 15.44 4.59 -20.92
C SER A 116 14.64 3.92 -22.04
N GLU A 117 14.23 2.65 -21.88
CA GLU A 117 13.58 1.89 -22.97
C GLU A 117 12.31 1.11 -22.56
N GLU A 118 12.05 0.90 -21.26
CA GLU A 118 10.77 0.35 -20.78
C GLU A 118 10.12 1.34 -19.82
N SER A 119 8.84 1.67 -20.06
CA SER A 119 8.05 2.50 -19.14
C SER A 119 8.05 1.82 -17.76
N ALA A 120 8.45 2.60 -16.75
CA ALA A 120 8.44 2.18 -15.35
C ALA A 120 7.05 1.67 -14.94
N VAL A 121 6.02 2.23 -15.55
CA VAL A 121 4.62 1.99 -15.25
C VAL A 121 4.08 0.77 -16.02
N ARG A 122 4.59 0.45 -17.20
CA ARG A 122 4.33 -0.85 -17.85
C ARG A 122 4.91 -2.00 -17.04
N ALA A 123 6.10 -1.85 -16.48
CA ALA A 123 6.69 -2.88 -15.63
C ALA A 123 5.86 -3.11 -14.35
N LEU A 124 5.23 -2.04 -13.84
CA LEU A 124 4.28 -2.08 -12.71
C LEU A 124 2.93 -2.74 -13.04
N PHE A 125 2.45 -2.68 -14.27
CA PHE A 125 1.11 -3.18 -14.66
C PHE A 125 1.13 -4.40 -15.60
N ALA A 126 2.30 -4.85 -16.07
CA ALA A 126 2.43 -5.94 -17.04
C ALA A 126 2.98 -7.26 -16.46
N ASP A 127 3.56 -7.27 -15.26
CA ASP A 127 4.16 -8.47 -14.65
C ASP A 127 3.91 -8.56 -13.13
N GLU A 128 3.29 -9.66 -12.67
CA GLU A 128 2.97 -9.91 -11.25
C GLU A 128 4.24 -9.90 -10.35
N GLU A 129 5.40 -10.28 -10.89
CA GLU A 129 6.69 -10.31 -10.19
C GLU A 129 7.36 -8.93 -10.04
N ILE A 130 7.08 -7.97 -10.93
CA ILE A 130 7.68 -6.61 -10.87
C ILE A 130 6.82 -5.67 -10.02
N GLU A 131 5.50 -5.88 -10.02
CA GLU A 131 4.55 -5.13 -9.20
C GLU A 131 4.78 -5.38 -7.69
N THR A 132 5.13 -6.61 -7.31
CA THR A 132 5.52 -6.96 -5.93
C THR A 132 6.83 -6.31 -5.50
N VAL A 133 7.83 -6.17 -6.39
CA VAL A 133 9.11 -5.48 -6.07
C VAL A 133 8.90 -4.00 -5.76
N THR A 134 7.93 -3.36 -6.43
CA THR A 134 7.73 -1.90 -6.30
C THR A 134 7.10 -1.48 -4.96
N ILE A 135 6.33 -2.39 -4.35
CA ILE A 135 5.69 -2.18 -3.05
C ILE A 135 6.70 -2.07 -1.89
N SER A 136 7.88 -2.70 -1.95
CA SER A 136 8.79 -2.72 -0.79
C SER A 136 9.65 -1.47 -0.62
N ASN A 137 9.77 -0.59 -1.62
CA ASN A 137 10.86 0.40 -1.62
C ASN A 137 10.45 1.86 -1.91
N CYS A 138 9.17 2.22 -1.77
CA CYS A 138 8.71 3.62 -1.79
C CYS A 138 8.70 4.29 -0.40
N GLU A 139 9.43 3.77 0.58
CA GLU A 139 9.23 4.18 1.99
C GLU A 139 9.37 5.70 2.20
N VAL A 140 10.39 6.34 1.62
CA VAL A 140 10.68 7.76 1.93
C VAL A 140 9.61 8.70 1.37
N PHE A 141 9.17 8.47 0.13
CA PHE A 141 8.18 9.30 -0.54
C PHE A 141 6.78 9.05 0.05
N SER A 142 6.42 7.77 0.24
CA SER A 142 5.17 7.38 0.92
C SER A 142 5.09 7.90 2.36
N LYS A 143 6.18 7.81 3.15
CA LYS A 143 6.27 8.38 4.51
C LYS A 143 6.06 9.90 4.51
N SER A 144 6.53 10.59 3.48
CA SER A 144 6.37 12.04 3.36
C SER A 144 4.93 12.43 3.03
N PHE A 145 4.26 11.71 2.12
CA PHE A 145 2.83 11.85 1.91
C PHE A 145 2.02 11.52 3.16
N ASN A 146 2.34 10.43 3.87
CA ASN A 146 1.64 10.05 5.10
C ASN A 146 1.70 11.13 6.17
N LYS A 147 2.82 11.86 6.30
CA LYS A 147 2.90 13.03 7.20
C LYS A 147 1.92 14.14 6.79
N ILE A 148 1.72 14.36 5.49
CA ILE A 148 0.76 15.35 4.98
C ILE A 148 -0.68 14.87 5.24
N LEU A 149 -0.97 13.60 4.91
CA LEU A 149 -2.27 12.98 5.10
C LEU A 149 -2.70 12.98 6.58
N GLU A 150 -1.77 12.65 7.49
CA GLU A 150 -1.99 12.71 8.93
C GLU A 150 -2.22 14.14 9.41
N LYS A 151 -1.38 15.08 8.99
CA LYS A 151 -1.50 16.51 9.33
C LYS A 151 -2.85 17.10 8.92
N GLU A 152 -3.41 16.62 7.81
CA GLU A 152 -4.69 17.07 7.25
C GLU A 152 -5.88 16.17 7.62
N ASN A 153 -5.68 15.23 8.55
CA ASN A 153 -6.71 14.33 9.06
C ASN A 153 -7.44 13.51 7.97
N SER A 154 -6.68 13.06 6.97
CA SER A 154 -7.18 12.14 5.96
C SER A 154 -7.48 10.77 6.58
N ALA A 155 -8.56 10.13 6.13
CA ALA A 155 -8.91 8.75 6.48
C ALA A 155 -7.97 7.71 5.84
N TYR A 156 -7.00 8.15 5.03
CA TYR A 156 -6.18 7.28 4.21
C TYR A 156 -4.69 7.44 4.49
N ARG A 157 -3.94 6.35 4.31
CA ARG A 157 -2.47 6.31 4.34
C ARG A 157 -1.97 5.45 3.19
N ILE A 158 -0.73 5.69 2.80
CA ILE A 158 -0.03 4.92 1.79
C ILE A 158 0.77 3.84 2.51
N ILE A 159 0.47 2.57 2.26
CA ILE A 159 1.13 1.41 2.84
C ILE A 159 1.56 0.53 1.68
N GLY A 160 2.86 0.29 1.55
CA GLY A 160 3.37 -0.47 0.42
C GLY A 160 3.08 0.21 -0.94
N GLY A 161 3.06 1.54 -0.99
CA GLY A 161 2.73 2.29 -2.20
C GLY A 161 1.23 2.37 -2.56
N LEU A 162 0.36 1.72 -1.78
CA LEU A 162 -1.08 1.68 -2.00
C LEU A 162 -1.85 2.47 -0.94
N VAL A 163 -2.91 3.15 -1.33
CA VAL A 163 -3.76 3.95 -0.45
C VAL A 163 -4.76 3.04 0.27
N GLN A 164 -4.65 3.02 1.60
CA GLN A 164 -5.44 2.18 2.50
C GLN A 164 -6.18 3.01 3.54
N GLU A 165 -7.35 2.51 3.97
CA GLU A 165 -8.11 3.03 5.10
C GLU A 165 -7.58 2.48 6.45
N ILE A 166 -6.26 2.61 6.64
CA ILE A 166 -5.53 2.20 7.83
C ILE A 166 -4.75 3.42 8.29
N THR A 167 -5.16 4.03 9.41
CA THR A 167 -4.61 5.31 9.87
C THR A 167 -3.78 5.20 11.14
N ASP A 168 -3.85 4.07 11.84
CA ASP A 168 -3.08 3.82 13.05
C ASP A 168 -1.62 3.52 12.70
N GLN A 169 -0.69 4.23 13.34
CA GLN A 169 0.73 4.13 13.02
C GLN A 169 1.35 2.80 13.46
N ASN A 170 0.82 2.15 14.49
CA ASN A 170 1.32 0.84 14.91
C ASN A 170 0.89 -0.23 13.90
N GLU A 171 -0.37 -0.19 13.46
CA GLU A 171 -0.86 -1.11 12.42
C GLU A 171 -0.06 -0.98 11.11
N ILE A 172 0.20 0.26 10.68
CA ILE A 172 1.03 0.54 9.49
C ILE A 172 2.44 -0.02 9.68
N SER A 173 3.08 0.32 10.80
CA SER A 173 4.45 -0.13 11.11
C SER A 173 4.55 -1.65 11.15
N GLU A 174 3.54 -2.34 11.66
CA GLU A 174 3.52 -3.80 11.75
C GLU A 174 3.49 -4.43 10.36
N ILE A 175 2.64 -3.91 9.48
CA ILE A 175 2.52 -4.37 8.09
C ILE A 175 3.81 -4.07 7.31
N GLU A 176 4.34 -2.85 7.41
CA GLU A 176 5.58 -2.45 6.72
C GLU A 176 6.77 -3.31 7.19
N THR A 177 6.90 -3.57 8.49
CA THR A 177 7.95 -4.44 9.04
C THR A 177 7.83 -5.85 8.50
N ALA A 178 6.62 -6.42 8.45
CA ALA A 178 6.38 -7.76 7.93
C ALA A 178 6.64 -7.89 6.42
N ILE A 179 6.53 -6.80 5.67
CA ILE A 179 6.83 -6.76 4.24
C ILE A 179 8.33 -6.53 4.00
N ASN A 180 8.97 -5.66 4.78
CA ASN A 180 10.33 -5.22 4.48
C ASN A 180 11.39 -6.13 5.12
N ASP A 181 11.20 -6.50 6.38
CA ASP A 181 12.21 -7.20 7.19
C ASP A 181 12.08 -8.74 7.14
N ASN A 182 11.03 -9.24 6.51
CA ASN A 182 10.80 -10.66 6.35
C ASN A 182 11.91 -11.32 5.51
N PRO A 183 12.47 -12.48 5.91
CA PRO A 183 13.51 -13.13 5.14
C PRO A 183 13.00 -13.79 3.85
N ILE A 184 11.68 -13.90 3.65
CA ILE A 184 11.09 -14.70 2.57
C ILE A 184 10.22 -13.91 1.62
N GLN A 185 10.67 -13.88 0.37
CA GLN A 185 10.00 -13.17 -0.71
C GLN A 185 8.54 -13.63 -0.89
N HIS A 186 8.27 -14.92 -1.00
CA HIS A 186 6.89 -15.43 -1.13
C HIS A 186 5.96 -14.98 0.01
N SER A 187 6.47 -14.91 1.24
CA SER A 187 5.68 -14.43 2.38
C SER A 187 5.39 -12.93 2.26
N LYS A 188 6.38 -12.13 1.81
CA LYS A 188 6.17 -10.72 1.48
C LYS A 188 5.11 -10.55 0.39
N ASP A 189 5.22 -11.31 -0.69
CA ASP A 189 4.36 -11.19 -1.86
C ASP A 189 2.90 -11.44 -1.50
N HIS A 190 2.62 -12.43 -0.66
CA HIS A 190 1.30 -12.66 -0.11
C HIS A 190 0.76 -11.49 0.74
N LEU A 191 1.56 -10.87 1.61
CA LEU A 191 1.13 -9.67 2.37
C LEU A 191 0.85 -8.48 1.44
N LYS A 192 1.68 -8.30 0.42
CA LYS A 192 1.51 -7.27 -0.60
C LYS A 192 0.25 -7.49 -1.43
N GLN A 193 -0.01 -8.73 -1.82
CA GLN A 193 -1.21 -9.11 -2.55
C GLN A 193 -2.46 -8.90 -1.69
N ALA A 194 -2.39 -9.23 -0.39
CA ALA A 194 -3.47 -8.96 0.55
C ALA A 194 -3.80 -7.46 0.65
N LEU A 195 -2.78 -6.59 0.71
CA LEU A 195 -2.93 -5.13 0.64
C LEU A 195 -3.58 -4.70 -0.67
N LYS A 196 -3.08 -5.19 -1.82
CA LYS A 196 -3.59 -4.86 -3.16
C LYS A 196 -5.08 -5.16 -3.29
N ILE A 197 -5.50 -6.35 -2.88
CA ILE A 197 -6.90 -6.76 -2.93
C ILE A 197 -7.78 -5.88 -2.02
N MET A 198 -7.27 -5.41 -0.88
CA MET A 198 -8.00 -4.49 0.00
C MET A 198 -8.14 -3.07 -0.58
N SER A 199 -7.17 -2.62 -1.37
CA SER A 199 -7.20 -1.30 -2.00
C SER A 199 -8.06 -1.23 -3.27
N ASP A 200 -8.32 -2.36 -3.94
CA ASP A 200 -9.13 -2.42 -5.16
C ASP A 200 -10.63 -2.21 -4.85
N ARG A 201 -11.08 -0.97 -5.02
CA ARG A 201 -12.47 -0.57 -4.75
C ARG A 201 -13.46 -1.01 -5.83
N ASP A 202 -12.98 -1.30 -7.04
CA ASP A 202 -13.83 -1.68 -8.16
C ASP A 202 -14.13 -3.18 -8.13
N ASN A 203 -13.23 -3.99 -7.55
CA ASN A 203 -13.38 -5.42 -7.38
C ASN A 203 -13.03 -5.88 -5.95
N LEU A 204 -13.87 -5.52 -4.98
CA LEU A 204 -13.68 -5.87 -3.57
C LEU A 204 -13.73 -7.39 -3.34
N ASP A 205 -12.56 -7.99 -3.06
CA ASP A 205 -12.44 -9.41 -2.67
C ASP A 205 -11.73 -9.57 -1.32
N PHE A 206 -12.33 -9.03 -0.27
CA PHE A 206 -11.83 -9.14 1.12
C PHE A 206 -11.55 -10.58 1.55
N ARG A 207 -12.27 -11.55 0.96
CA ARG A 207 -12.07 -12.97 1.18
C ARG A 207 -10.69 -13.42 0.71
N ASN A 208 -10.29 -13.03 -0.49
CA ASN A 208 -8.97 -13.38 -0.99
C ASN A 208 -7.87 -12.59 -0.27
N SER A 209 -8.10 -11.33 0.14
CA SER A 209 -7.14 -10.62 1.00
C SER A 209 -6.85 -11.39 2.31
N ILE A 210 -7.88 -11.95 2.95
CA ILE A 210 -7.72 -12.78 4.15
C ILE A 210 -6.91 -14.05 3.85
N LYS A 211 -7.20 -14.74 2.74
CA LYS A 211 -6.44 -15.94 2.35
C LYS A 211 -4.97 -15.61 2.10
N GLU A 212 -4.68 -14.54 1.38
CA GLU A 212 -3.32 -14.08 1.12
C GLU A 212 -2.59 -13.74 2.43
N SER A 213 -3.26 -13.08 3.38
CA SER A 213 -2.68 -12.80 4.71
C SER A 213 -2.27 -14.08 5.45
N VAL A 214 -3.10 -15.12 5.41
CA VAL A 214 -2.78 -16.44 6.00
C VAL A 214 -1.66 -17.14 5.22
N SER A 215 -1.71 -17.13 3.89
CA SER A 215 -0.68 -17.72 3.02
C SER A 215 0.70 -17.13 3.27
N ALA A 216 0.79 -15.87 3.69
CA ALA A 216 2.05 -15.26 4.11
C ALA A 216 2.67 -15.98 5.32
N VAL A 217 1.87 -16.29 6.34
CA VAL A 217 2.31 -17.05 7.52
C VAL A 217 2.69 -18.47 7.13
N GLU A 218 1.88 -19.14 6.31
CA GLU A 218 2.18 -20.49 5.82
C GLU A 218 3.52 -20.56 5.09
N SER A 219 3.76 -19.61 4.19
CA SER A 219 5.00 -19.53 3.41
C SER A 219 6.21 -19.31 4.31
N LEU A 220 6.08 -18.46 5.33
CA LEU A 220 7.15 -18.22 6.30
C LEU A 220 7.48 -19.49 7.10
N VAL A 221 6.48 -20.14 7.72
CA VAL A 221 6.74 -21.29 8.60
C VAL A 221 7.29 -22.49 7.84
N LYS A 222 6.86 -22.70 6.58
CA LYS A 222 7.42 -23.73 5.69
C LYS A 222 8.91 -23.50 5.43
N PHE A 223 9.28 -22.24 5.17
CA PHE A 223 10.68 -21.89 4.98
C PHE A 223 11.51 -22.06 6.27
N LEU A 224 11.04 -21.52 7.40
CA LEU A 224 11.79 -21.54 8.65
C LEU A 224 12.02 -22.96 9.20
N LEU A 225 11.19 -23.92 8.80
CA LEU A 225 11.31 -25.34 9.15
C LEU A 225 11.97 -26.20 8.06
N ASP A 226 12.31 -25.61 6.90
CA ASP A 226 12.79 -26.33 5.71
C ASP A 226 11.88 -27.51 5.30
N ASP A 227 10.56 -27.33 5.42
CA ASP A 227 9.56 -28.31 5.03
C ASP A 227 8.45 -27.64 4.19
N LYS A 228 8.46 -27.89 2.88
CA LYS A 228 7.51 -27.29 1.94
C LYS A 228 6.10 -27.89 2.04
N ASN A 229 5.97 -29.08 2.62
CA ASN A 229 4.72 -29.86 2.64
C ASN A 229 4.03 -29.83 4.00
N ILE A 230 4.68 -29.29 5.03
CA ILE A 230 4.08 -29.17 6.35
C ILE A 230 2.82 -28.29 6.29
N SER A 231 1.75 -28.75 6.93
CA SER A 231 0.56 -27.94 7.14
C SER A 231 0.82 -26.85 8.18
N LEU A 232 0.11 -25.73 8.09
CA LEU A 232 0.25 -24.63 9.05
C LEU A 232 0.10 -25.11 10.50
N SER A 233 -0.94 -25.90 10.82
CA SER A 233 -1.16 -26.43 12.17
C SER A 233 0.01 -27.28 12.68
N ASN A 234 0.59 -28.12 11.81
CA ASN A 234 1.75 -28.95 12.17
C ASN A 234 3.02 -28.10 12.32
N ALA A 235 3.20 -27.08 11.47
CA ALA A 235 4.33 -26.16 11.56
C ALA A 235 4.33 -25.41 12.89
N LEU A 236 3.18 -24.85 13.29
CA LEU A 236 3.07 -24.15 14.57
C LEU A 236 3.25 -25.10 15.77
N ALA A 237 2.81 -26.36 15.68
CA ALA A 237 3.12 -27.37 16.70
C ALA A 237 4.62 -27.68 16.79
N THR A 238 5.35 -27.62 15.68
CA THR A 238 6.82 -27.72 15.68
C THR A 238 7.46 -26.50 16.33
N PHE A 239 7.01 -25.27 16.01
CA PHE A 239 7.46 -24.05 16.68
C PHE A 239 7.21 -24.08 18.20
N GLU A 240 6.10 -24.63 18.66
CA GLU A 240 5.79 -24.80 20.09
C GLU A 240 6.83 -25.70 20.76
N LYS A 241 7.14 -26.84 20.14
CA LYS A 241 8.09 -27.83 20.69
C LYS A 241 9.55 -27.40 20.63
N THR A 242 9.93 -26.64 19.60
CA THR A 242 11.33 -26.42 19.24
C THR A 242 11.80 -24.98 19.39
N ARG A 243 10.90 -24.00 19.30
CA ARG A 243 11.22 -22.57 19.26
C ARG A 243 10.51 -21.74 20.34
N GLY A 244 9.79 -22.38 21.26
CA GLY A 244 9.16 -21.68 22.40
C GLY A 244 7.88 -20.91 22.06
N LEU A 245 7.18 -21.27 20.98
CA LEU A 245 5.84 -20.71 20.71
C LEU A 245 4.87 -21.18 21.79
N HIS A 246 4.31 -20.24 22.56
CA HIS A 246 3.37 -20.59 23.61
C HIS A 246 2.10 -21.25 23.05
N SER A 247 1.63 -22.31 23.72
CA SER A 247 0.48 -23.11 23.31
C SER A 247 -0.78 -22.26 23.04
N CYS A 248 -1.10 -21.31 23.92
CA CYS A 248 -2.26 -20.42 23.74
C CYS A 248 -2.16 -19.54 22.49
N TYR A 249 -0.95 -19.10 22.09
CA TYR A 249 -0.78 -18.27 20.89
C TYR A 249 -0.97 -19.11 19.64
N LYS A 250 -0.38 -20.32 19.62
CA LYS A 250 -0.62 -21.32 18.58
C LYS A 250 -2.12 -21.61 18.42
N GLU A 251 -2.80 -21.99 19.50
CA GLU A 251 -4.23 -22.35 19.47
C GLU A 251 -5.11 -21.15 19.06
N GLY A 252 -4.76 -19.94 19.51
CA GLY A 252 -5.43 -18.71 19.09
C GLY A 252 -5.33 -18.49 17.58
N PHE A 253 -4.12 -18.59 17.01
CA PHE A 253 -3.90 -18.43 15.59
C PHE A 253 -4.58 -19.54 14.77
N ILE A 254 -4.53 -20.80 15.23
CA ILE A 254 -5.23 -21.91 14.58
C ILE A 254 -6.75 -21.67 14.53
N LYS A 255 -7.36 -21.10 15.58
CA LYS A 255 -8.78 -20.77 15.56
C LYS A 255 -9.13 -19.70 14.52
N LEU A 256 -8.29 -18.67 14.40
CA LEU A 256 -8.44 -17.65 13.36
C LEU A 256 -8.31 -18.28 11.96
N TYR A 257 -7.28 -19.11 11.77
CA TYR A 257 -7.07 -19.84 10.52
C TYR A 257 -8.24 -20.76 10.16
N ASN A 258 -8.77 -21.53 11.11
CA ASN A 258 -9.89 -22.42 10.86
C ASN A 258 -11.13 -21.64 10.43
N TRP A 259 -11.41 -20.48 11.02
CA TRP A 259 -12.49 -19.60 10.55
C TRP A 259 -12.30 -19.21 9.07
N THR A 260 -11.07 -18.96 8.62
CA THR A 260 -10.80 -18.69 7.19
C THR A 260 -10.94 -19.91 6.28
N SER A 261 -10.88 -21.12 6.85
CA SER A 261 -10.93 -22.40 6.13
C SER A 261 -12.31 -23.07 6.17
N ASP A 262 -13.12 -22.73 7.17
CA ASP A 262 -14.44 -23.33 7.42
C ASP A 262 -15.51 -22.79 6.45
N GLY A 263 -16.47 -23.68 6.16
CA GLY A 263 -17.51 -23.48 5.16
C GLY A 263 -18.36 -22.21 5.34
N ASP A 264 -18.58 -21.78 6.57
CA ASP A 264 -19.34 -20.58 6.94
C ASP A 264 -18.52 -19.28 6.89
N GLY A 265 -17.18 -19.38 6.94
CA GLY A 265 -16.32 -18.20 7.00
C GLY A 265 -16.01 -17.64 5.62
N ILE A 266 -15.48 -18.45 4.70
CA ILE A 266 -14.86 -17.93 3.46
C ILE A 266 -14.98 -18.89 2.24
N ARG A 267 -15.65 -20.06 2.32
CA ARG A 267 -15.63 -21.04 1.19
C ARG A 267 -16.98 -21.39 0.52
N HIS A 268 -18.14 -21.25 1.17
CA HIS A 268 -19.43 -21.65 0.56
C HIS A 268 -20.30 -20.54 -0.04
N ALA A 269 -19.80 -19.30 -0.08
CA ALA A 269 -20.51 -18.17 -0.67
C ALA A 269 -20.45 -18.14 -2.22
N LEU A 270 -20.66 -19.28 -2.89
CA LEU A 270 -20.93 -19.31 -4.33
C LEU A 270 -22.39 -18.93 -4.63
N THR A 271 -23.25 -18.87 -3.59
CA THR A 271 -24.69 -18.64 -3.76
C THR A 271 -25.27 -17.49 -2.93
N ASP A 272 -24.49 -16.81 -2.08
CA ASP A 272 -24.95 -15.59 -1.39
C ASP A 272 -23.75 -14.70 -1.08
N LYS A 273 -23.94 -13.38 -1.02
CA LYS A 273 -22.88 -12.37 -0.82
C LYS A 273 -21.95 -12.76 0.34
N SER A 274 -20.64 -12.69 0.12
CA SER A 274 -19.64 -12.87 1.18
C SER A 274 -19.92 -11.89 2.33
N ASN A 275 -20.08 -12.41 3.57
CA ASN A 275 -20.28 -11.58 4.77
C ASN A 275 -18.99 -10.95 5.31
N VAL A 276 -17.86 -11.14 4.61
CA VAL A 276 -16.57 -10.59 4.99
C VAL A 276 -16.52 -9.11 4.67
N THR A 277 -16.16 -8.29 5.65
CA THR A 277 -16.06 -6.84 5.56
C THR A 277 -14.61 -6.37 5.40
N LEU A 278 -14.41 -5.09 5.08
CA LEU A 278 -13.10 -4.44 5.12
C LEU A 278 -12.46 -4.56 6.52
N ALA A 279 -13.26 -4.49 7.58
CA ALA A 279 -12.77 -4.61 8.95
C ALA A 279 -12.19 -6.00 9.21
N ASP A 280 -12.81 -7.05 8.68
CA ASP A 280 -12.31 -8.43 8.80
C ASP A 280 -11.00 -8.63 8.04
N ALA A 281 -10.91 -8.10 6.81
CA ALA A 281 -9.68 -8.15 6.02
C ALA A 281 -8.54 -7.38 6.68
N ARG A 282 -8.80 -6.14 7.14
CA ARG A 282 -7.82 -5.32 7.89
C ARG A 282 -7.35 -6.03 9.14
N PHE A 283 -8.28 -6.57 9.94
CA PHE A 283 -7.95 -7.31 11.14
C PHE A 283 -7.02 -8.49 10.84
N MET A 284 -7.35 -9.30 9.82
CA MET A 284 -6.55 -10.47 9.49
C MET A 284 -5.17 -10.10 8.94
N LEU A 285 -5.09 -9.07 8.09
CA LEU A 285 -3.81 -8.58 7.56
C LEU A 285 -2.88 -8.17 8.71
N ILE A 286 -3.37 -7.35 9.65
CA ILE A 286 -2.57 -6.86 10.79
C ILE A 286 -2.13 -8.03 11.68
N ILE A 287 -3.04 -8.95 12.02
CA ILE A 287 -2.70 -10.08 12.89
C ILE A 287 -1.69 -11.01 12.20
N CYS A 288 -1.82 -11.26 10.90
CA CYS A 288 -0.87 -12.08 10.16
C CYS A 288 0.49 -11.38 10.04
N SER A 289 0.54 -10.07 9.76
CA SER A 289 1.78 -9.29 9.78
C SER A 289 2.47 -9.35 11.14
N ALA A 290 1.71 -9.14 12.23
CA ALA A 290 2.23 -9.24 13.60
C ALA A 290 2.78 -10.63 13.91
N PHE A 291 2.07 -11.67 13.47
CA PHE A 291 2.48 -13.04 13.71
C PHE A 291 3.69 -13.44 12.87
N VAL A 292 3.82 -12.94 11.64
CA VAL A 292 5.03 -13.07 10.80
C VAL A 292 6.24 -12.48 11.53
N ASN A 293 6.14 -11.23 12.00
CA ASN A 293 7.23 -10.57 12.72
C ASN A 293 7.60 -11.32 13.99
N TYR A 294 6.60 -11.71 14.78
CA TYR A 294 6.80 -12.49 16.00
C TYR A 294 7.51 -13.84 15.74
N LEU A 295 7.10 -14.59 14.71
CA LEU A 295 7.71 -15.88 14.37
C LEU A 295 9.16 -15.72 13.88
N ILE A 296 9.45 -14.64 13.15
CA ILE A 296 10.83 -14.30 12.74
C ILE A 296 11.70 -14.04 13.96
N ASP A 297 11.23 -13.23 14.91
CA ASP A 297 11.98 -12.93 16.14
C ASP A 297 12.14 -14.16 17.04
N LEU A 298 11.11 -14.99 17.12
CA LEU A 298 11.17 -16.25 17.84
C LEU A 298 12.19 -17.23 17.23
N ASN A 299 12.38 -17.20 15.90
CA ASN A 299 13.35 -18.05 15.20
C ASN A 299 14.81 -17.56 15.35
N LYS A 300 15.04 -16.30 15.70
CA LYS A 300 16.39 -15.74 15.95
C LYS A 300 16.96 -16.16 17.32
N ASN A 301 16.10 -16.59 18.24
CA ASN A 301 16.46 -17.07 19.58
C ASN A 301 16.58 -18.61 19.62
#